data_AF-A0A959JNB6-F1
#
_entry.id   AF-A0A959JNB6-F1
#
_cell.length_a   1.000
_cell.length_b   1.000
_cell.length_c   1.000
_cell.angle_alpha   90.00
_cell.angle_beta   90.00
_cell.angle_gamma   90.00
#
_symmetry.space_group_name_H-M   'P 1'
#
loop_
_entity.id
_entity.type
_entity.pdbx_description
1 polymer ?
#
loop_
_entity_poly.entity_id
_entity_poly.type
_entity_poly.pdbx_seq_one_letter_code
_entity_poly.pdbx_strand_id
1 'polypeptide(L)'
;MKNQIIPLGEKNIKVMGFSDEQIILSSKSHKTFESLLAATEKKGMLEDLRVIPVSDLKEIHFNTKEDTFTLRYDKGGKTKKETILLEEVESRNAVVDTLAAMKELTRTEEEESKTKPLLFNLLGVIAIPLFTWVFRGVAIDAQNGEHYVATGRRSGITQLVTNIAESIGPTWVTIIGVVGLLIMAYITYSRFTQPAMEVKYQGG
;
A
#
# COMPACT_ATOMS: atom_id res chain seq x y z
N MET A 1 -18.94 13.98 -11.33
CA MET A 1 -18.14 14.62 -10.26
C MET A 1 -17.03 15.54 -10.79
N LYS A 2 -17.20 16.17 -11.98
CA LYS A 2 -16.17 17.05 -12.56
C LYS A 2 -16.07 18.35 -11.77
N ASN A 3 -14.90 18.99 -11.80
CA ASN A 3 -14.63 20.29 -11.19
C ASN A 3 -14.89 20.32 -9.67
N GLN A 4 -14.60 19.21 -8.98
CA GLN A 4 -14.69 19.10 -7.52
C GLN A 4 -13.31 18.82 -6.95
N ILE A 5 -13.13 19.18 -5.67
CA ILE A 5 -11.95 18.78 -4.90
C ILE A 5 -12.22 17.43 -4.26
N ILE A 6 -11.29 16.51 -4.47
CA ILE A 6 -11.28 15.18 -3.88
C ILE A 6 -10.08 15.13 -2.93
N PRO A 7 -10.30 15.00 -1.62
CA PRO A 7 -9.21 14.87 -0.67
C PRO A 7 -8.53 13.50 -0.81
N LEU A 8 -7.21 13.50 -0.66
CA LEU A 8 -6.38 12.31 -0.75
C LEU A 8 -5.85 11.93 0.64
N GLY A 9 -5.75 10.63 0.89
CA GLY A 9 -5.17 10.07 2.11
C GLY A 9 -3.64 10.07 2.13
N GLU A 10 -2.97 10.75 1.19
CA GLU A 10 -1.51 10.76 1.08
C GLU A 10 -0.86 11.90 1.87
N LYS A 11 0.35 11.65 2.37
CA LYS A 11 1.10 12.65 3.15
C LYS A 11 1.60 13.81 2.29
N ASN A 12 2.00 13.52 1.06
CA ASN A 12 2.70 14.47 0.19
C ASN A 12 1.79 15.07 -0.89
N ILE A 13 0.67 14.43 -1.20
CA ILE A 13 -0.35 14.93 -2.13
C ILE A 13 -1.66 14.96 -1.34
N LYS A 14 -2.26 16.13 -1.21
CA LYS A 14 -3.40 16.33 -0.30
C LYS A 14 -4.73 16.32 -1.02
N VAL A 15 -4.75 16.79 -2.27
CA VAL A 15 -5.99 16.88 -3.05
C VAL A 15 -5.76 16.52 -4.50
N MET A 16 -6.82 16.00 -5.09
CA MET A 16 -7.01 15.78 -6.51
C MET A 16 -8.20 16.61 -7.00
N GLY A 17 -8.13 17.07 -8.23
CA GLY A 17 -9.29 17.57 -8.96
C GLY A 17 -9.15 17.21 -10.44
N PHE A 18 -10.24 17.19 -11.16
CA PHE A 18 -10.21 16.96 -12.60
C PHE A 18 -11.30 17.73 -13.34
N SER A 19 -10.95 18.16 -14.55
CA SER A 19 -11.84 18.72 -15.58
C SER A 19 -11.75 17.86 -16.84
N ASP A 20 -12.53 18.19 -17.87
CA ASP A 20 -12.52 17.50 -19.17
C ASP A 20 -11.14 17.39 -19.83
N GLU A 21 -10.24 18.31 -19.52
CA GLU A 21 -8.94 18.41 -20.16
C GLU A 21 -7.80 17.82 -19.34
N GLN A 22 -7.90 17.87 -18.00
CA GLN A 22 -6.78 17.55 -17.13
C GLN A 22 -7.17 17.05 -15.75
N ILE A 23 -6.28 16.22 -15.20
CA ILE A 23 -6.26 15.77 -13.81
C ILE A 23 -5.15 16.56 -13.11
N ILE A 24 -5.46 17.13 -11.94
CA ILE A 24 -4.55 17.97 -11.16
C ILE A 24 -4.38 17.33 -9.78
N LEU A 25 -3.13 17.16 -9.35
CA LEU A 25 -2.73 16.71 -8.02
C LEU A 25 -1.90 17.81 -7.36
N SER A 26 -2.19 18.13 -6.09
CA SER A 26 -1.46 19.15 -5.34
C SER A 26 -0.99 18.64 -3.98
N SER A 27 0.23 19.03 -3.59
CA SER A 27 0.75 18.84 -2.22
C SER A 27 0.11 19.75 -1.17
N LYS A 28 -0.69 20.74 -1.57
CA LYS A 28 -1.45 21.60 -0.66
C LYS A 28 -2.94 21.29 -0.70
N SER A 29 -3.61 21.65 0.38
CA SER A 29 -5.08 21.54 0.45
C SER A 29 -5.70 22.73 -0.26
N HIS A 30 -6.71 22.46 -1.08
CA HIS A 30 -7.54 23.47 -1.73
C HIS A 30 -9.00 23.28 -1.30
N LYS A 31 -9.73 24.38 -1.10
CA LYS A 31 -11.15 24.32 -0.73
C LYS A 31 -12.08 24.23 -1.95
N THR A 32 -11.63 24.74 -3.09
CA THR A 32 -12.41 24.83 -4.33
C THR A 32 -11.57 24.42 -5.53
N PHE A 33 -12.22 23.90 -6.57
CA PHE A 33 -11.55 23.52 -7.80
C PHE A 33 -10.91 24.72 -8.51
N GLU A 34 -11.57 25.88 -8.48
CA GLU A 34 -11.03 27.14 -9.02
C GLU A 34 -9.69 27.52 -8.37
N SER A 35 -9.57 27.33 -7.04
CA SER A 35 -8.32 27.59 -6.33
C SER A 35 -7.21 26.63 -6.75
N LEU A 36 -7.55 25.37 -7.01
CA LEU A 36 -6.59 24.37 -7.50
C LEU A 36 -6.16 24.68 -8.93
N LEU A 37 -7.11 25.03 -9.80
CA LEU A 37 -6.84 25.41 -11.19
C LEU A 37 -5.94 26.65 -11.27
N ALA A 38 -6.24 27.69 -10.50
CA ALA A 38 -5.43 28.91 -10.44
C ALA A 38 -4.00 28.66 -9.90
N ALA A 39 -3.77 27.58 -9.15
CA ALA A 39 -2.44 27.20 -8.69
C ALA A 39 -1.57 26.67 -9.86
N THR A 40 -2.19 26.04 -10.87
CA THR A 40 -1.47 25.53 -12.06
C THR A 40 -0.89 26.64 -12.94
N GLU A 41 -1.47 27.85 -12.90
CA GLU A 41 -1.03 28.99 -13.70
C GLU A 41 0.09 29.81 -13.02
N LYS A 42 0.23 29.69 -11.70
CA LYS A 42 1.19 30.46 -10.91
C LYS A 42 2.58 29.81 -10.97
N LYS A 43 3.42 30.30 -11.89
CA LYS A 43 4.84 29.91 -11.95
C LYS A 43 5.59 30.32 -10.67
N GLY A 44 6.28 29.37 -10.03
CA GLY A 44 7.24 29.64 -8.94
C GLY A 44 6.77 29.34 -7.52
N MET A 45 5.65 28.63 -7.30
CA MET A 45 5.23 28.24 -5.95
C MET A 45 6.00 27.03 -5.40
N LEU A 46 6.20 27.00 -4.08
CA LEU A 46 6.70 25.85 -3.28
C LEU A 46 5.73 24.64 -3.25
N GLU A 47 4.84 24.55 -4.23
CA GLU A 47 3.79 23.56 -4.31
C GLU A 47 4.19 22.51 -5.35
N ASP A 48 4.14 21.23 -4.97
CA ASP A 48 4.31 20.15 -5.94
C ASP A 48 2.96 19.95 -6.61
N LEU A 49 2.85 20.46 -7.84
CA LEU A 49 1.67 20.35 -8.68
C LEU A 49 1.98 19.38 -9.83
N ARG A 50 1.09 18.39 -10.00
CA ARG A 50 1.13 17.50 -11.15
C ARG A 50 -0.13 17.70 -11.96
N VAL A 51 0.06 18.11 -13.20
CA VAL A 51 -1.01 18.23 -14.19
C VAL A 51 -0.83 17.11 -15.20
N ILE A 52 -1.86 16.30 -15.35
CA ILE A 52 -1.92 15.15 -16.26
C ILE A 52 -3.03 15.44 -17.27
N PRO A 53 -2.72 15.72 -18.54
CA PRO A 53 -3.74 15.85 -19.56
C PRO A 53 -4.56 14.55 -19.68
N VAL A 54 -5.89 14.66 -19.76
CA VAL A 54 -6.78 13.50 -19.96
C VAL A 54 -6.47 12.82 -21.29
N SER A 55 -5.98 13.57 -22.28
CA SER A 55 -5.50 13.03 -23.56
C SER A 55 -4.40 11.99 -23.39
N ASP A 56 -3.56 12.16 -22.36
CA ASP A 56 -2.35 11.35 -22.14
C ASP A 56 -2.63 10.14 -21.25
N LEU A 57 -3.82 10.07 -20.64
CA LEU A 57 -4.26 8.94 -19.83
C LEU A 57 -4.43 7.70 -20.72
N LYS A 58 -3.72 6.63 -20.36
CA LYS A 58 -3.74 5.35 -21.09
C LYS A 58 -4.54 4.28 -20.36
N GLU A 59 -4.38 4.22 -19.04
CA GLU A 59 -4.95 3.15 -18.23
C GLU A 59 -5.28 3.65 -16.83
N ILE A 60 -6.39 3.15 -16.27
CA ILE A 60 -6.70 3.23 -14.85
C ILE A 60 -6.82 1.80 -14.32
N HIS A 61 -6.12 1.45 -13.25
CA HIS A 61 -6.31 0.13 -12.61
C HIS A 61 -6.39 0.22 -11.11
N PHE A 62 -7.17 -0.67 -10.51
CA PHE A 62 -7.21 -0.86 -9.07
C PHE A 62 -7.51 -2.30 -8.70
N ASN A 63 -7.07 -2.70 -7.52
CA ASN A 63 -7.40 -3.96 -6.89
C ASN A 63 -8.62 -3.75 -5.98
N THR A 64 -9.65 -4.61 -6.08
CA THR A 64 -10.88 -4.42 -5.31
C THR A 64 -10.69 -4.49 -3.79
N LYS A 65 -9.59 -5.09 -3.31
CA LYS A 65 -9.22 -5.17 -1.89
C LYS A 65 -8.23 -4.08 -1.45
N GLU A 66 -7.81 -3.18 -2.33
CA GLU A 66 -6.90 -2.07 -2.01
C GLU A 66 -7.63 -0.73 -2.07
N ASP A 67 -7.27 0.20 -1.19
CA ASP A 67 -7.90 1.53 -1.12
C ASP A 67 -7.38 2.49 -2.19
N THR A 68 -6.39 2.06 -2.97
CA THR A 68 -5.73 2.88 -4.00
C THR A 68 -6.20 2.53 -5.39
N PHE A 69 -6.08 3.48 -6.30
CA PHE A 69 -6.10 3.22 -7.74
C PHE A 69 -4.87 3.83 -8.39
N THR A 70 -4.55 3.37 -9.59
CA THR A 70 -3.37 3.79 -10.33
C THR A 70 -3.77 4.37 -11.67
N LEU A 71 -3.20 5.53 -11.99
CA LEU A 71 -3.23 6.12 -13.32
C LEU A 71 -1.92 5.81 -14.05
N ARG A 72 -2.00 5.33 -15.30
CA ARG A 72 -0.86 5.29 -16.23
C ARG A 72 -1.11 6.27 -17.36
N TYR A 73 -0.13 7.11 -17.64
CA TYR A 73 -0.23 8.17 -18.62
C TYR A 73 1.09 8.40 -19.34
N ASP A 74 1.05 8.98 -20.54
CA ASP A 74 2.26 9.39 -21.25
C ASP A 74 2.78 10.74 -20.72
N LYS A 75 4.10 10.87 -20.60
CA LYS A 75 4.74 12.15 -20.38
C LYS A 75 6.06 12.19 -21.12
N GLY A 76 6.05 12.81 -22.30
CA GLY A 76 7.23 12.95 -23.16
C GLY A 76 7.69 11.62 -23.76
N GLY A 77 6.76 10.78 -24.21
CA GLY A 77 7.05 9.47 -24.83
C GLY A 77 7.39 8.37 -23.83
N LYS A 78 7.17 8.61 -22.53
CA LYS A 78 7.44 7.65 -21.45
C LYS A 78 6.17 7.46 -20.64
N THR A 79 5.80 6.19 -20.43
CA THR A 79 4.71 5.85 -19.51
C THR A 79 5.12 6.15 -18.08
N LYS A 80 4.32 7.00 -17.42
CA LYS A 80 4.40 7.29 -15.99
C LYS A 80 3.25 6.60 -15.27
N LYS A 81 3.46 6.37 -13.97
CA LYS A 81 2.50 5.76 -13.07
C LYS A 81 2.31 6.70 -11.88
N GLU A 82 1.07 6.97 -11.53
CA GLU A 82 0.70 7.66 -10.29
C GLU A 82 -0.28 6.76 -9.53
N THR A 83 0.00 6.50 -8.25
CA THR A 83 -0.90 5.71 -7.39
C THR A 83 -1.54 6.66 -6.42
N ILE A 84 -2.87 6.65 -6.37
CA ILE A 84 -3.70 7.62 -5.67
C ILE A 84 -4.46 6.90 -4.57
N LEU A 85 -4.31 7.37 -3.33
CA LEU A 85 -5.12 6.97 -2.18
C LEU A 85 -6.16 8.05 -1.88
N LEU A 86 -7.44 7.72 -1.97
CA LEU A 86 -8.51 8.63 -1.56
C LEU A 86 -8.66 8.63 -0.04
N GLU A 87 -9.05 9.75 0.55
CA GLU A 87 -9.43 9.80 1.97
C GLU A 87 -10.73 8.99 2.20
N GLU A 88 -11.67 9.07 1.25
CA GLU A 88 -12.91 8.30 1.27
C GLU A 88 -12.86 7.19 0.21
N VAL A 89 -12.64 5.95 0.66
CA VAL A 89 -12.50 4.77 -0.21
C VAL A 89 -13.76 4.49 -1.01
N GLU A 90 -14.94 4.76 -0.44
CA GLU A 90 -16.25 4.54 -1.09
C GLU A 90 -16.42 5.38 -2.36
N SER A 91 -15.76 6.55 -2.41
CA SER A 91 -15.77 7.46 -3.57
C SER A 91 -14.88 6.98 -4.73
N ARG A 92 -14.02 5.97 -4.53
CA ARG A 92 -13.05 5.49 -5.54
C ARG A 92 -13.71 5.10 -6.85
N ASN A 93 -14.75 4.28 -6.79
CA ASN A 93 -15.40 3.77 -8.01
C ASN A 93 -16.01 4.92 -8.82
N ALA A 94 -16.71 5.85 -8.15
CA ALA A 94 -17.31 7.01 -8.81
C ALA A 94 -16.27 7.93 -9.47
N VAL A 95 -15.12 8.13 -8.82
CA VAL A 95 -13.99 8.89 -9.38
C VAL A 95 -13.40 8.17 -10.60
N VAL A 96 -13.08 6.88 -10.46
CA VAL A 96 -12.49 6.08 -11.55
C VAL A 96 -13.43 5.98 -12.74
N ASP A 97 -14.72 5.71 -12.52
CA ASP A 97 -15.72 5.62 -13.59
C ASP A 97 -15.88 6.97 -14.31
N THR A 98 -15.84 8.08 -13.58
CA THR A 98 -15.89 9.41 -14.20
C THR A 98 -14.65 9.66 -15.09
N LEU A 99 -13.46 9.33 -14.61
CA LEU A 99 -12.21 9.49 -15.37
C LEU A 99 -12.16 8.57 -16.58
N ALA A 100 -12.59 7.31 -16.42
CA ALA A 100 -12.66 6.34 -17.50
C ALA A 100 -13.62 6.79 -18.60
N ALA A 101 -14.80 7.30 -18.23
CA ALA A 101 -15.78 7.83 -19.17
C ALA A 101 -15.26 9.04 -19.95
N MET A 102 -14.44 9.90 -19.34
CA MET A 102 -13.85 11.07 -20.03
C MET A 102 -12.88 10.69 -21.16
N LYS A 103 -12.28 9.50 -21.09
CA LYS A 103 -11.34 9.00 -22.09
C LYS A 103 -11.89 7.78 -22.86
N GLU A 104 -13.19 7.49 -22.67
CA GLU A 104 -13.88 6.35 -23.29
C GLU A 104 -13.14 5.01 -23.07
N LEU A 105 -12.52 4.85 -21.90
CA LEU A 105 -11.77 3.64 -21.58
C LEU A 105 -12.72 2.46 -21.37
N THR A 106 -12.34 1.29 -21.88
CA THR A 106 -13.11 0.07 -21.73
C THR A 106 -12.72 -0.66 -20.45
N ARG A 107 -13.74 -1.04 -19.66
CA ARG A 107 -13.58 -1.77 -18.40
C ARG A 107 -13.36 -3.25 -18.66
N THR A 108 -12.28 -3.78 -18.10
CA THR A 108 -11.93 -5.20 -18.08
C THR A 108 -11.71 -5.61 -16.63
N GLU A 109 -12.20 -6.79 -16.25
CA GLU A 109 -11.99 -7.37 -14.93
C GLU A 109 -11.23 -8.70 -15.08
N GLU A 110 -10.14 -8.85 -14.33
CA GLU A 110 -9.34 -10.07 -14.31
C GLU A 110 -9.12 -10.49 -12.86
N GLU A 111 -9.04 -11.79 -12.58
CA GLU A 111 -8.59 -12.25 -11.26
C GLU A 111 -7.12 -11.88 -11.05
N GLU A 112 -6.80 -11.34 -9.87
CA GLU A 112 -5.42 -11.05 -9.48
C GLU A 112 -4.58 -12.33 -9.57
N SER A 113 -3.35 -12.20 -10.08
CA SER A 113 -2.41 -13.33 -10.07
C SER A 113 -2.16 -13.80 -8.63
N LYS A 114 -2.56 -15.03 -8.33
CA LYS A 114 -2.40 -15.65 -7.01
C LYS A 114 -0.94 -15.76 -6.56
N THR A 115 0.02 -15.66 -7.49
CA THR A 115 1.44 -15.93 -7.25
C THR A 115 2.11 -14.91 -6.31
N LYS A 116 1.94 -13.60 -6.55
CA LYS A 116 2.61 -12.56 -5.74
C LYS A 116 2.11 -12.54 -4.29
N PRO A 117 0.79 -12.55 -4.01
CA PRO A 117 0.31 -12.57 -2.64
C PRO A 117 0.67 -13.85 -1.89
N LEU A 118 0.66 -15.00 -2.57
CA LEU A 118 1.08 -16.27 -1.99
C LEU A 118 2.55 -16.26 -1.57
N LEU A 119 3.44 -15.67 -2.36
CA LEU A 119 4.87 -15.65 -2.05
C LEU A 119 5.18 -14.92 -0.73
N PHE A 120 4.62 -13.73 -0.54
CA PHE A 120 4.82 -12.96 0.69
C PHE A 120 4.24 -13.67 1.93
N ASN A 121 3.06 -14.23 1.79
CA ASN A 121 2.42 -14.99 2.84
C ASN A 121 3.20 -16.27 3.20
N LEU A 122 3.74 -16.98 2.19
CA LEU A 122 4.58 -18.16 2.37
C LEU A 122 5.89 -17.83 3.09
N LEU A 123 6.50 -16.68 2.80
CA LEU A 123 7.66 -16.19 3.56
C LEU A 123 7.32 -16.02 5.04
N GLY A 124 6.13 -15.48 5.37
CA GLY A 124 5.66 -15.36 6.75
C GLY A 124 5.47 -16.72 7.43
N VAL A 125 4.87 -17.69 6.73
CA VAL A 125 4.67 -19.06 7.23
C VAL A 125 6.00 -19.77 7.51
N ILE A 126 7.06 -19.49 6.76
CA ILE A 126 8.41 -20.04 6.99
C ILE A 126 9.15 -19.25 8.09
N ALA A 127 9.01 -17.94 8.10
CA ALA A 127 9.71 -17.06 9.03
C ALA A 127 9.26 -17.29 10.48
N ILE A 128 7.97 -17.51 10.73
CA ILE A 128 7.44 -17.70 12.08
C ILE A 128 8.09 -18.91 12.80
N PRO A 129 8.08 -20.14 12.26
CA PRO A 129 8.77 -21.28 12.88
C PRO A 129 10.26 -21.03 13.10
N LEU A 130 10.93 -20.36 12.15
CA LEU A 130 12.35 -20.05 12.26
C LEU A 130 12.63 -19.08 13.42
N PHE A 131 11.86 -18.00 13.53
CA PHE A 131 11.98 -17.09 14.65
C PHE A 131 11.59 -17.76 15.97
N THR A 132 10.47 -18.48 16.02
CA THR A 132 10.05 -19.22 17.22
C THR A 132 11.15 -20.17 17.70
N TRP A 133 11.82 -20.87 16.79
CA TRP A 133 12.94 -21.75 17.13
C TRP A 133 14.12 -20.96 17.73
N VAL A 134 14.53 -19.86 17.11
CA VAL A 134 15.60 -18.98 17.62
C VAL A 134 15.25 -18.41 19.00
N PHE A 135 14.07 -17.82 19.16
CA PHE A 135 13.62 -17.23 20.44
C PHE A 135 13.48 -18.29 21.53
N ARG A 136 13.02 -19.50 21.18
CA ARG A 136 12.96 -20.62 22.12
C ARG A 136 14.35 -21.04 22.59
N GLY A 137 15.33 -21.09 21.69
CA GLY A 137 16.72 -21.35 22.04
C GLY A 137 17.25 -20.33 23.06
N VAL A 138 17.11 -19.04 22.75
CA VAL A 138 17.51 -17.96 23.67
C VAL A 138 16.80 -18.06 25.02
N ALA A 139 15.51 -18.37 25.04
CA ALA A 139 14.75 -18.53 26.27
C ALA A 139 15.22 -19.73 27.12
N ILE A 140 15.64 -20.83 26.47
CA ILE A 140 16.17 -22.02 27.17
C ILE A 140 17.54 -21.71 27.76
N ASP A 141 18.43 -21.08 27.00
CA ASP A 141 19.77 -20.69 27.47
C ASP A 141 19.65 -19.77 28.69
N ALA A 142 18.74 -18.79 28.63
CA ALA A 142 18.50 -17.88 29.73
C ALA A 142 17.88 -18.57 30.97
N GLN A 143 16.98 -19.55 30.77
CA GLN A 143 16.48 -20.39 31.87
C GLN A 143 17.59 -21.24 32.52
N ASN A 144 18.59 -21.65 31.74
CA ASN A 144 19.74 -22.39 32.24
C ASN A 144 20.79 -21.50 32.93
N GLY A 145 20.54 -20.19 33.05
CA GLY A 145 21.44 -19.23 33.69
C GLY A 145 22.58 -18.74 32.79
N GLU A 146 22.53 -19.02 31.49
CA GLU A 146 23.49 -18.46 30.53
C GLU A 146 23.11 -17.01 30.21
N HIS A 147 23.72 -16.06 30.93
CA HIS A 147 23.56 -14.64 30.64
C HIS A 147 24.35 -14.26 29.38
N TYR A 148 23.63 -13.92 28.30
CA TYR A 148 24.24 -13.37 27.09
C TYR A 148 24.81 -11.97 27.36
N VAL A 149 26.11 -11.87 27.64
CA VAL A 149 26.83 -10.58 27.74
C VAL A 149 27.14 -10.08 26.33
N ALA A 150 26.19 -9.37 25.72
CA ALA A 150 26.39 -8.78 24.40
C ALA A 150 27.29 -7.53 24.49
N THR A 151 28.57 -7.66 24.16
CA THR A 151 29.52 -6.54 24.03
C THR A 151 29.55 -6.01 22.59
N GLY A 152 29.47 -4.67 22.41
CA GLY A 152 29.64 -3.99 21.12
C GLY A 152 28.36 -3.48 20.43
N ARG A 153 28.51 -2.98 19.18
CA ARG A 153 27.49 -2.22 18.40
C ARG A 153 26.18 -2.97 18.10
N ARG A 154 26.13 -4.29 18.27
CA ARG A 154 24.92 -5.13 18.08
C ARG A 154 24.15 -5.42 19.38
N SER A 155 24.64 -4.94 20.51
CA SER A 155 24.13 -5.24 21.87
C SER A 155 22.63 -4.98 22.03
N GLY A 156 22.10 -3.87 21.50
CA GLY A 156 20.71 -3.47 21.76
C GLY A 156 19.63 -4.45 21.26
N ILE A 157 19.78 -5.03 20.07
CA ILE A 157 18.76 -5.97 19.53
C ILE A 157 18.84 -7.30 20.27
N THR A 158 20.05 -7.82 20.48
CA THR A 158 20.26 -9.03 21.28
C THR A 158 19.74 -8.89 22.70
N GLN A 159 19.96 -7.74 23.34
CA GLN A 159 19.49 -7.49 24.70
C GLN A 159 17.97 -7.37 24.79
N LEU A 160 17.31 -6.73 23.81
CA LEU A 160 15.84 -6.71 23.71
C LEU A 160 15.28 -8.13 23.54
N VAL A 161 15.88 -8.93 22.66
CA VAL A 161 15.47 -10.31 22.40
C VAL A 161 15.63 -11.18 23.65
N THR A 162 16.75 -11.06 24.35
CA THR A 162 17.02 -11.78 25.61
C THR A 162 16.05 -11.36 26.72
N ASN A 163 15.81 -10.06 26.92
CA ASN A 163 14.88 -9.58 27.96
C ASN A 163 13.43 -10.05 27.72
N ILE A 164 12.98 -10.05 26.46
CA ILE A 164 11.66 -10.54 26.07
C ILE A 164 11.59 -12.06 26.27
N ALA A 165 12.62 -12.79 25.85
CA ALA A 165 12.69 -14.25 25.96
C ALA A 165 12.75 -14.74 27.42
N GLU A 166 13.50 -14.05 28.29
CA GLU A 166 13.57 -14.30 29.73
C GLU A 166 12.22 -14.07 30.42
N SER A 167 11.55 -12.96 30.08
CA SER A 167 10.27 -12.59 30.72
C SER A 167 9.12 -13.52 30.33
N ILE A 168 9.14 -14.04 29.10
CA ILE A 168 8.07 -14.87 28.54
C ILE A 168 8.33 -16.37 28.82
N GLY A 169 9.59 -16.81 28.73
CA GLY A 169 9.98 -18.21 28.89
C GLY A 169 9.68 -19.10 27.66
N PRO A 170 10.35 -20.26 27.51
CA PRO A 170 10.31 -21.07 26.28
C PRO A 170 8.92 -21.60 25.92
N THR A 171 8.11 -21.94 26.94
CA THR A 171 6.76 -22.47 26.75
C THR A 171 5.86 -21.44 26.08
N TRP A 172 5.85 -20.20 26.57
CA TRP A 172 5.02 -19.14 26.01
C TRP A 172 5.53 -18.66 24.65
N VAL A 173 6.84 -18.62 24.43
CA VAL A 173 7.43 -18.36 23.09
C VAL A 173 6.90 -19.38 22.07
N THR A 174 6.85 -20.66 22.45
CA THR A 174 6.34 -21.73 21.58
C THR A 174 4.85 -21.55 21.30
N ILE A 175 4.04 -21.26 22.33
CA ILE A 175 2.59 -21.04 22.19
C ILE A 175 2.31 -19.86 21.26
N ILE A 176 2.97 -18.72 21.47
CA ILE A 176 2.83 -17.52 20.62
C ILE A 176 3.22 -17.84 19.18
N GLY A 177 4.32 -18.58 18.99
CA GLY A 177 4.77 -19.03 17.66
C GLY A 177 3.73 -19.87 16.93
N VAL A 178 3.16 -20.88 17.60
CA VAL A 178 2.13 -21.75 17.03
C VAL A 178 0.86 -20.96 16.70
N VAL A 179 0.40 -20.10 17.61
CA VAL A 179 -0.78 -19.25 17.38
C VAL A 179 -0.54 -18.29 16.20
N GLY A 180 0.61 -17.63 16.15
CA GLY A 180 1.00 -16.77 15.04
C GLY A 180 1.05 -17.51 13.71
N LEU A 181 1.58 -18.74 13.70
CA LEU A 181 1.62 -19.59 12.52
C LEU A 181 0.20 -19.95 12.03
N LEU A 182 -0.71 -20.33 12.93
CA LEU A 182 -2.09 -20.65 12.59
C LEU A 182 -2.83 -19.43 12.02
N ILE A 183 -2.63 -18.25 12.62
CA ILE A 183 -3.21 -16.99 12.11
C ILE A 183 -2.69 -16.69 10.70
N MET A 184 -1.38 -16.78 10.48
CA MET A 184 -0.81 -16.53 9.16
C MET A 184 -1.24 -17.57 8.13
N ALA A 185 -1.31 -18.86 8.50
CA ALA A 185 -1.83 -19.91 7.65
C ALA A 185 -3.29 -19.63 7.25
N TYR A 186 -4.13 -19.20 8.19
CA TYR A 186 -5.51 -18.80 7.93
C TYR A 186 -5.60 -17.59 6.99
N ILE A 187 -4.83 -16.52 7.23
CA ILE A 187 -4.79 -15.34 6.36
C ILE A 187 -4.35 -15.74 4.94
N THR A 188 -3.34 -16.61 4.83
CA THR A 188 -2.84 -17.12 3.55
C THR A 188 -3.91 -17.91 2.80
N TYR A 189 -4.59 -18.81 3.50
CA TYR A 189 -5.66 -19.63 2.95
C TYR A 189 -6.88 -18.79 2.52
N SER A 190 -7.28 -17.83 3.34
CA SER A 190 -8.37 -16.91 3.02
C SER A 190 -8.06 -16.09 1.77
N ARG A 191 -6.83 -15.56 1.65
CA ARG A 191 -6.40 -14.81 0.46
C ARG A 191 -6.30 -15.68 -0.80
N PHE A 192 -5.98 -16.97 -0.64
CA PHE A 192 -5.91 -17.90 -1.77
C PHE A 192 -7.30 -18.29 -2.32
N THR A 193 -8.25 -18.53 -1.41
CA THR A 193 -9.61 -18.94 -1.77
C THR A 193 -10.47 -17.78 -2.26
N GLN A 194 -10.16 -16.56 -1.83
CA GLN A 194 -10.83 -15.34 -2.27
C GLN A 194 -9.80 -14.37 -2.88
N PRO A 195 -9.33 -14.61 -4.11
CA PRO A 195 -8.46 -13.66 -4.81
C PRO A 195 -9.19 -12.32 -4.99
N ALA A 196 -8.44 -11.23 -5.05
CA ALA A 196 -9.04 -9.95 -5.42
C ALA A 196 -9.29 -9.89 -6.93
N MET A 197 -10.15 -8.97 -7.34
CA MET A 197 -10.33 -8.64 -8.75
C MET A 197 -9.45 -7.44 -9.08
N GLU A 198 -8.67 -7.55 -10.15
CA GLU A 198 -8.02 -6.41 -10.79
C GLU A 198 -9.00 -5.81 -11.80
N VAL A 199 -9.43 -4.59 -11.54
CA VAL A 199 -10.24 -3.81 -12.49
C VAL A 199 -9.30 -2.92 -13.28
N LYS A 200 -9.35 -3.01 -14.60
CA LYS A 200 -8.54 -2.23 -15.54
C LYS A 200 -9.45 -1.49 -16.52
N TYR A 201 -9.21 -0.21 -16.72
CA TYR A 201 -9.82 0.61 -17.77
C TYR A 201 -8.72 0.98 -18.74
N GLN A 202 -8.85 0.60 -20.00
CA GLN A 202 -7.85 0.88 -21.03
C GLN A 202 -8.50 1.21 -22.38
N GLY A 203 -7.80 2.00 -23.20
CA GLY A 203 -8.22 2.25 -24.58
C GLY A 203 -8.04 1.00 -25.44
N GLY A 204 -9.00 0.73 -26.32
CA GLY A 204 -8.90 -0.31 -27.34
C GLY A 204 -7.91 0.04 -28.45
#